data_AF-A0A137SJ45-F1
#
_entry.id   AF-A0A137SJ45-F1
#
_cell.length_a   1.000
_cell.length_b   1.000
_cell.length_c   1.000
_cell.angle_alpha   90.00
_cell.angle_beta   90.00
_cell.angle_gamma   90.00
#
_symmetry.space_group_name_H-M   'P 1'
#
loop_
_entity.id
_entity.type
_entity.pdbx_description
1 polymer ?
#
loop_
_entity_poly.entity_id
_entity_poly.type
_entity_poly.pdbx_seq_one_letter_code
_entity_poly.pdbx_strand_id
1 'polypeptide(L)'
;MSIVKRNQRKTHASIIGVDLASGPDQSVTSTVKNGKVVATEPSRAQGIMEEFDFFKVAMESDLTQLKKFSHMEDKLEYKAKAIENHLYLDYLRRYQAQGTDHQNMVLAWVVIWLVDLGHWKTAFDFVPLLVTQNQRLPGRFSTQDWPTFLIDQLYDEGAKHLSQGRDAVERSQVINLFTQFIHLLDTHQWRLSELIGGKLYAMAAKLEQSVFNLGNAYTYGTKATALNDKAGVKKMVREIANTIGKETDL
;
A
#
# COMPACT_ATOMS: atom_id res chain seq x y z
N MET A 1 -72.01 -3.81 -2.19
CA MET A 1 -71.57 -4.34 -0.88
C MET A 1 -70.30 -5.14 -1.11
N SER A 2 -69.09 -4.54 -1.16
CA SER A 2 -68.20 -4.15 -0.05
C SER A 2 -68.01 -5.23 1.02
N ILE A 3 -66.80 -5.82 1.09
CA ILE A 3 -65.92 -5.88 2.28
C ILE A 3 -64.49 -6.21 1.81
N VAL A 4 -63.60 -5.23 2.00
CA VAL A 4 -62.16 -5.25 1.72
C VAL A 4 -61.41 -5.69 3.00
N LYS A 5 -60.42 -6.57 2.86
CA LYS A 5 -59.49 -6.99 3.94
C LYS A 5 -58.70 -5.79 4.47
N ARG A 6 -58.81 -5.51 5.77
CA ARG A 6 -58.03 -4.48 6.47
C ARG A 6 -56.58 -4.96 6.67
N ASN A 7 -55.64 -4.23 6.07
CA ASN A 7 -54.21 -4.34 6.28
C ASN A 7 -53.85 -3.59 7.58
N GLN A 8 -53.31 -4.26 8.60
CA GLN A 8 -52.79 -3.61 9.80
C GLN A 8 -51.41 -3.02 9.50
N ARG A 9 -51.31 -1.69 9.45
CA ARG A 9 -50.04 -0.97 9.49
C ARG A 9 -49.49 -1.01 10.93
N LYS A 10 -48.33 -1.62 11.14
CA LYS A 10 -47.56 -1.47 12.38
C LYS A 10 -46.84 -0.11 12.33
N THR A 11 -47.31 0.84 13.13
CA THR A 11 -46.61 2.10 13.42
C THR A 11 -45.47 1.80 14.40
N HIS A 12 -44.22 1.92 13.95
CA HIS A 12 -43.06 1.99 14.84
C HIS A 12 -42.98 3.42 15.40
N ALA A 13 -43.34 3.60 16.67
CA ALA A 13 -43.06 4.83 17.39
C ALA A 13 -41.61 4.76 17.89
N SER A 14 -40.75 5.68 17.44
CA SER A 14 -39.43 5.90 18.02
C SER A 14 -39.60 6.90 19.16
N ILE A 15 -39.27 6.50 20.39
CA ILE A 15 -39.26 7.40 21.54
C ILE A 15 -37.83 7.91 21.66
N ILE A 16 -37.61 9.18 21.34
CA ILE A 16 -36.33 9.87 21.58
C ILE A 16 -36.41 10.43 23.00
N GLY A 17 -35.73 9.78 23.94
CA GLY A 17 -35.49 10.34 25.26
C GLY A 17 -34.34 11.33 25.18
N VAL A 18 -34.60 12.61 25.49
CA VAL A 18 -33.56 13.63 25.64
C VAL A 18 -33.08 13.57 27.08
N ASP A 19 -31.91 12.97 27.31
CA ASP A 19 -31.22 13.02 28.60
C ASP A 19 -30.20 14.16 28.58
N LEU A 20 -30.38 15.12 29.49
CA LEU A 20 -29.51 16.28 29.70
C LEU A 20 -28.42 15.90 30.71
N ALA A 21 -27.43 15.13 30.27
CA ALA A 21 -26.22 14.85 31.03
C ALA A 21 -24.98 15.10 30.17
N SER A 22 -24.12 16.02 30.62
CA SER A 22 -22.86 16.37 29.95
C SER A 22 -21.85 15.22 30.06
N GLY A 23 -21.77 14.42 29.00
CA GLY A 23 -20.77 13.37 28.77
C GLY A 23 -20.59 13.14 27.26
N PRO A 24 -19.52 12.46 26.81
CA PRO A 24 -19.31 12.22 25.39
C PRO A 24 -20.50 11.45 24.81
N ASP A 25 -21.09 12.03 23.76
CA ASP A 25 -22.32 11.57 23.11
C ASP A 25 -22.09 10.16 22.53
N GLN A 26 -22.52 9.14 23.26
CA GLN A 26 -22.69 7.79 22.73
C GLN A 26 -24.18 7.62 22.44
N SER A 27 -24.56 7.94 21.21
CA SER A 27 -25.94 7.78 20.74
C SER A 27 -26.25 6.29 20.57
N VAL A 28 -26.63 5.61 21.65
CA VAL A 28 -27.02 4.19 21.62
C VAL A 28 -28.42 4.07 21.03
N THR A 29 -28.52 3.56 19.80
CA THR A 29 -29.81 3.29 19.18
C THR A 29 -30.38 1.99 19.72
N SER A 30 -31.49 2.07 20.46
CA SER A 30 -32.16 0.91 21.06
C SER A 30 -33.33 0.46 20.19
N THR A 31 -33.38 -0.81 19.78
CA THR A 31 -34.57 -1.40 19.13
C THR A 31 -35.22 -2.45 20.03
N VAL A 32 -36.52 -2.30 20.27
CA VAL A 32 -37.29 -3.26 21.08
C VAL A 32 -37.79 -4.40 20.20
N LYS A 33 -37.24 -5.62 20.39
CA LYS A 33 -37.84 -6.88 19.92
C LYS A 33 -38.18 -7.75 21.14
N ASN A 34 -39.42 -8.22 21.22
CA ASN A 34 -39.93 -9.10 22.29
C ASN A 34 -39.65 -8.62 23.73
N GLY A 35 -39.82 -7.32 24.01
CA GLY A 35 -39.80 -6.79 25.38
C GLY A 35 -38.44 -6.85 26.10
N LYS A 36 -37.36 -7.19 25.40
CA LYS A 36 -36.00 -7.16 25.93
C LYS A 36 -35.22 -6.04 25.25
N VAL A 37 -34.72 -5.09 26.03
CA VAL A 37 -33.83 -4.04 25.53
C VAL A 37 -32.51 -4.71 25.20
N VAL A 38 -32.19 -4.85 23.92
CA VAL A 38 -30.88 -5.31 23.46
C VAL A 38 -30.14 -4.08 22.96
N ALA A 39 -29.09 -3.68 23.69
CA ALA A 39 -28.12 -2.73 23.17
C ALA A 39 -27.51 -3.38 21.93
N THR A 40 -27.84 -2.87 20.75
CA THR A 40 -27.21 -3.33 19.51
C THR A 40 -26.01 -2.41 19.33
N GLU A 41 -24.87 -2.77 19.92
CA GLU A 41 -23.62 -2.12 19.54
C GLU A 41 -23.48 -2.27 18.01
N PRO A 42 -23.17 -1.20 17.28
CA PRO A 42 -22.87 -1.34 15.86
C PRO A 42 -21.76 -2.40 15.75
N SER A 43 -22.00 -3.40 14.90
CA SER A 43 -20.99 -4.44 14.66
C SER A 43 -19.67 -3.75 14.33
N ARG A 44 -18.54 -4.26 14.86
CA ARG A 44 -17.21 -3.71 14.59
C ARG A 44 -16.97 -3.51 13.08
N ALA A 45 -17.55 -4.34 12.22
CA ALA A 45 -17.50 -4.17 10.76
C ALA A 45 -18.28 -2.94 10.24
N GLN A 46 -19.41 -2.60 10.86
CA GLN A 46 -20.24 -1.45 10.51
C GLN A 46 -19.48 -0.13 10.75
N GLY A 47 -18.84 0.02 11.92
CA GLY A 47 -18.08 1.22 12.25
C GLY A 47 -16.88 1.47 11.31
N ILE A 48 -16.27 0.40 10.80
CA ILE A 48 -15.14 0.50 9.86
C ILE A 48 -15.60 0.94 8.48
N MET A 49 -16.76 0.46 8.03
CA MET A 49 -17.34 0.91 6.77
C MET A 49 -17.73 2.40 6.85
N GLU A 50 -18.24 2.85 7.99
CA GLU A 50 -18.51 4.28 8.23
C GLU A 50 -17.21 5.12 8.26
N GLU A 51 -16.15 4.64 8.92
CA GLU A 51 -14.82 5.27 8.84
C GLU A 51 -14.32 5.30 7.38
N PHE A 52 -14.45 4.20 6.64
CA PHE A 52 -14.05 4.14 5.25
C PHE A 52 -14.78 5.18 4.39
N ASP A 53 -16.09 5.29 4.51
CA ASP A 53 -16.87 6.27 3.75
C ASP A 53 -16.43 7.70 4.05
N PHE A 54 -16.12 8.01 5.32
CA PHE A 54 -15.55 9.30 5.71
C PHE A 54 -14.18 9.56 5.03
N PHE A 55 -13.22 8.63 5.17
CA PHE A 55 -11.88 8.81 4.60
C PHE A 55 -11.87 8.76 3.07
N LYS A 56 -12.81 8.04 2.47
CA LYS A 56 -13.01 8.01 1.03
C LYS A 56 -13.38 9.39 0.51
N VAL A 57 -14.36 10.07 1.14
CA VAL A 57 -14.75 11.44 0.76
C VAL A 57 -13.58 12.41 0.93
N ALA A 58 -12.82 12.30 2.03
CA ALA A 58 -11.61 13.10 2.23
C ALA A 58 -10.57 12.88 1.12
N MET A 59 -10.30 11.62 0.76
CA MET A 59 -9.36 11.26 -0.30
C MET A 59 -9.81 11.77 -1.67
N GLU A 60 -11.10 11.67 -1.99
CA GLU A 60 -11.66 12.21 -3.25
C GLU A 60 -11.52 13.75 -3.32
N SER A 61 -11.69 14.44 -2.19
CA SER A 61 -11.46 15.88 -2.06
C SER A 61 -9.99 16.23 -2.31
N ASP A 62 -9.07 15.52 -1.67
CA ASP A 62 -7.62 15.73 -1.82
C ASP A 62 -7.15 15.47 -3.25
N LEU A 63 -7.64 14.40 -3.88
CA LEU A 63 -7.33 14.10 -5.28
C LEU A 63 -7.84 15.20 -6.23
N THR A 64 -8.97 15.82 -5.90
CA THR A 64 -9.50 16.97 -6.65
C THR A 64 -8.64 18.20 -6.44
N GLN A 65 -8.19 18.46 -5.21
CA GLN A 65 -7.30 19.57 -4.90
C GLN A 65 -5.93 19.40 -5.57
N LEU A 66 -5.38 18.18 -5.60
CA LEU A 66 -4.11 17.86 -6.26
C LEU A 66 -4.07 18.23 -7.75
N LYS A 67 -5.22 18.17 -8.43
CA LYS A 67 -5.33 18.56 -9.85
C LYS A 67 -5.15 20.07 -10.07
N LYS A 68 -5.31 20.89 -9.02
CA LYS A 68 -5.17 22.35 -9.12
C LYS A 68 -3.72 22.83 -9.05
N PHE A 69 -2.81 21.99 -8.56
CA PHE A 69 -1.38 22.34 -8.53
C PHE A 69 -0.72 22.07 -9.88
N SER A 70 0.12 23.02 -10.32
CA SER A 70 0.89 22.89 -11.56
C SER A 70 2.25 22.25 -11.32
N HIS A 71 2.95 22.64 -10.26
CA HIS A 71 4.30 22.18 -9.97
C HIS A 71 4.30 20.87 -9.18
N MET A 72 5.32 20.05 -9.43
CA MET A 72 5.46 18.76 -8.74
C MET A 72 5.74 18.96 -7.24
N GLU A 73 6.57 19.95 -6.88
CA GLU A 73 6.92 20.25 -5.49
C GLU A 73 5.68 20.59 -4.65
N ASP A 74 4.79 21.46 -5.16
CA ASP A 74 3.52 21.79 -4.51
C ASP A 74 2.64 20.55 -4.29
N LYS A 75 2.63 19.62 -5.25
CA LYS A 75 1.86 18.37 -5.13
C LYS A 75 2.43 17.47 -4.05
N LEU A 76 3.76 17.39 -3.94
CA LEU A 76 4.41 16.60 -2.90
C LEU A 76 4.16 17.21 -1.52
N GLU A 77 4.32 18.52 -1.38
CA GLU A 77 4.02 19.23 -0.13
C GLU A 77 2.55 19.02 0.30
N TYR A 78 1.62 19.11 -0.65
CA TYR A 78 0.21 18.86 -0.37
C TYR A 78 -0.05 17.42 0.10
N LYS A 79 0.52 16.40 -0.57
CA LYS A 79 0.35 15.00 -0.17
C LYS A 79 0.82 14.76 1.26
N ALA A 80 1.98 15.32 1.63
CA ALA A 80 2.53 15.19 2.98
C ALA A 80 1.57 15.79 4.02
N LYS A 81 1.12 17.04 3.80
CA LYS A 81 0.15 17.71 4.68
C LYS A 81 -1.19 16.98 4.76
N ALA A 82 -1.70 16.47 3.64
CA ALA A 82 -2.96 15.75 3.61
C ALA A 82 -2.91 14.44 4.41
N ILE A 83 -1.80 13.68 4.32
CA ILE A 83 -1.59 12.47 5.12
C ILE A 83 -1.69 12.76 6.62
N GLU A 84 -1.10 13.86 7.07
CA GLU A 84 -1.11 14.28 8.47
C GLU A 84 -2.48 14.85 8.89
N ASN A 85 -3.00 15.82 8.15
CA ASN A 85 -4.25 16.53 8.49
C ASN A 85 -5.46 15.61 8.53
N HIS A 86 -5.53 14.65 7.61
CA HIS A 86 -6.62 13.69 7.55
C HIS A 86 -6.30 12.38 8.27
N LEU A 87 -5.18 12.28 9.00
CA LEU A 87 -4.82 11.12 9.82
C LEU A 87 -4.94 9.78 9.07
N TYR A 88 -4.58 9.77 7.77
CA TYR A 88 -4.79 8.60 6.92
C TYR A 88 -4.04 7.37 7.44
N LEU A 89 -2.82 7.54 7.94
CA LEU A 89 -2.04 6.42 8.47
C LEU A 89 -2.68 5.79 9.71
N ASP A 90 -3.30 6.58 10.58
CA ASP A 90 -3.95 6.06 11.77
C ASP A 90 -5.20 5.25 11.41
N TYR A 91 -5.98 5.75 10.45
CA TYR A 91 -7.08 4.99 9.87
C TYR A 91 -6.61 3.67 9.26
N LEU A 92 -5.57 3.69 8.41
CA LEU A 92 -5.09 2.49 7.73
C LEU A 92 -4.52 1.45 8.71
N ARG A 93 -3.90 1.89 9.81
CA ARG A 93 -3.46 0.98 10.89
C ARG A 93 -4.64 0.33 11.60
N ARG A 94 -5.73 1.07 11.86
CA ARG A 94 -6.96 0.48 12.41
C ARG A 94 -7.58 -0.52 11.44
N TYR A 95 -7.69 -0.14 10.16
CA TYR A 95 -8.17 -1.02 9.09
C TYR A 95 -7.37 -2.33 9.04
N GLN A 96 -6.03 -2.25 9.05
CA GLN A 96 -5.14 -3.41 9.07
C GLN A 96 -5.34 -4.28 10.32
N ALA A 97 -5.48 -3.68 11.51
CA ALA A 97 -5.64 -4.41 12.77
C ALA A 97 -7.02 -5.08 12.93
N GLN A 98 -8.03 -4.63 12.19
CA GLN A 98 -9.38 -5.18 12.27
C GLN A 98 -9.59 -6.40 11.38
N GLY A 99 -8.72 -6.63 10.40
CA GLY A 99 -8.79 -7.79 9.51
C GLY A 99 -9.96 -7.76 8.53
N THR A 100 -10.59 -6.60 8.33
CA THR A 100 -11.66 -6.41 7.34
C THR A 100 -11.09 -6.53 5.93
N ASP A 101 -11.76 -7.27 5.06
CA ASP A 101 -11.36 -7.48 3.66
C ASP A 101 -12.34 -6.79 2.71
N HIS A 102 -12.05 -5.53 2.37
CA HIS A 102 -12.79 -4.81 1.33
C HIS A 102 -11.85 -3.95 0.49
N GLN A 103 -12.27 -3.59 -0.71
CA GLN A 103 -11.49 -2.66 -1.54
C GLN A 103 -11.43 -1.29 -0.87
N ASN A 104 -10.22 -0.80 -0.60
CA ASN A 104 -9.98 0.41 0.17
C ASN A 104 -9.15 1.38 -0.68
N MET A 105 -9.83 2.31 -1.35
CA MET A 105 -9.14 3.28 -2.21
C MET A 105 -8.20 4.21 -1.44
N VAL A 106 -8.48 4.46 -0.16
CA VAL A 106 -7.63 5.29 0.70
C VAL A 106 -6.28 4.59 0.91
N LEU A 107 -6.30 3.29 1.19
CA LEU A 107 -5.10 2.46 1.30
C LEU A 107 -4.26 2.53 0.02
N ALA A 108 -4.88 2.32 -1.13
CA ALA A 108 -4.20 2.38 -2.42
C ALA A 108 -3.51 3.73 -2.64
N TRP A 109 -4.24 4.83 -2.45
CA TRP A 109 -3.73 6.17 -2.68
C TRP A 109 -2.65 6.59 -1.71
N VAL A 110 -2.79 6.27 -0.43
CA VAL A 110 -1.80 6.61 0.59
C VAL A 110 -0.50 5.86 0.33
N VAL A 111 -0.54 4.58 -0.05
CA VAL A 111 0.69 3.84 -0.40
C VAL A 111 1.40 4.48 -1.59
N ILE A 112 0.66 4.87 -2.63
CA ILE A 112 1.22 5.60 -3.79
C ILE A 112 1.86 6.91 -3.32
N TRP A 113 1.20 7.68 -2.47
CA TRP A 113 1.74 8.96 -1.99
C TRP A 113 2.96 8.78 -1.10
N LEU A 114 2.99 7.75 -0.25
CA LEU A 114 4.17 7.41 0.54
C LEU A 114 5.36 7.11 -0.38
N VAL A 115 5.15 6.39 -1.48
CA VAL A 115 6.18 6.13 -2.49
C VAL A 115 6.61 7.43 -3.19
N ASP A 116 5.66 8.26 -3.64
CA ASP A 116 5.95 9.55 -4.27
C ASP A 116 6.79 10.47 -3.36
N LEU A 117 6.56 10.40 -2.05
CA LEU A 117 7.26 11.18 -1.02
C LEU A 117 8.57 10.53 -0.55
N GLY A 118 8.88 9.30 -0.98
CA GLY A 118 10.06 8.56 -0.54
C GLY A 118 9.95 7.90 0.84
N HIS A 119 8.76 7.85 1.44
CA HIS A 119 8.46 7.17 2.71
C HIS A 119 8.29 5.65 2.52
N TRP A 120 9.27 5.03 1.86
CA TRP A 120 9.24 3.64 1.43
C TRP A 120 9.01 2.62 2.54
N LYS A 121 9.66 2.80 3.69
CA LYS A 121 9.51 1.88 4.82
C LYS A 121 8.05 1.80 5.28
N THR A 122 7.40 2.94 5.44
CA THR A 122 5.97 3.01 5.79
C THR A 122 5.09 2.44 4.68
N ALA A 123 5.44 2.66 3.41
CA ALA A 123 4.70 2.04 2.30
C ALA A 123 4.80 0.50 2.36
N PHE A 124 5.98 -0.04 2.66
CA PHE A 124 6.25 -1.47 2.78
C PHE A 124 5.44 -2.16 3.89
N ASP A 125 5.15 -1.48 5.00
CA ASP A 125 4.31 -1.99 6.08
C ASP A 125 2.89 -2.38 5.61
N PHE A 126 2.40 -1.75 4.54
CA PHE A 126 1.07 -2.00 3.97
C PHE A 126 1.06 -2.96 2.78
N VAL A 127 2.22 -3.30 2.19
CA VAL A 127 2.28 -4.15 0.99
C VAL A 127 1.68 -5.53 1.22
N PRO A 128 1.91 -6.22 2.37
CA PRO A 128 1.25 -7.49 2.63
C PRO A 128 -0.28 -7.37 2.59
N LEU A 129 -0.83 -6.29 3.16
CA LEU A 129 -2.27 -6.04 3.15
C LEU A 129 -2.80 -5.82 1.73
N LEU A 130 -2.10 -5.02 0.93
CA LEU A 130 -2.44 -4.76 -0.47
C LEU A 130 -2.51 -6.05 -1.30
N VAL A 131 -1.49 -6.89 -1.16
CA VAL A 131 -1.38 -8.13 -1.95
C VAL A 131 -2.37 -9.18 -1.46
N THR A 132 -2.45 -9.42 -0.15
CA THR A 132 -3.35 -10.44 0.43
C THR A 132 -4.82 -10.15 0.13
N GLN A 133 -5.24 -8.89 0.15
CA GLN A 133 -6.63 -8.50 -0.14
C GLN A 133 -6.89 -8.22 -1.63
N ASN A 134 -5.89 -8.44 -2.49
CA ASN A 134 -5.97 -8.14 -3.92
C ASN A 134 -6.53 -6.72 -4.18
N GLN A 135 -5.99 -5.73 -3.46
CA GLN A 135 -6.40 -4.34 -3.57
C GLN A 135 -6.15 -3.84 -4.99
N ARG A 136 -7.07 -3.07 -5.55
CA ARG A 136 -6.93 -2.54 -6.91
C ARG A 136 -6.08 -1.28 -6.93
N LEU A 137 -5.14 -1.23 -7.87
CA LEU A 137 -4.52 0.04 -8.25
C LEU A 137 -5.58 0.99 -8.85
N PRO A 138 -5.45 2.31 -8.63
CA PRO A 138 -6.35 3.28 -9.24
C PRO A 138 -6.36 3.19 -10.78
N GLY A 139 -7.52 3.37 -11.42
CA GLY A 139 -7.70 3.11 -12.87
C GLY A 139 -6.87 3.96 -13.84
N ARG A 140 -6.08 4.93 -13.33
CA ARG A 140 -5.11 5.68 -14.14
C ARG A 140 -3.81 4.91 -14.42
N PHE A 141 -3.55 3.84 -13.67
CA PHE A 141 -2.36 3.03 -13.83
C PHE A 141 -2.66 1.86 -14.76
N SER A 142 -1.74 1.58 -15.69
CA SER A 142 -1.82 0.42 -16.57
C SER A 142 -1.45 -0.89 -15.86
N THR A 143 -0.59 -0.82 -14.84
CA THR A 143 -0.22 -1.95 -13.98
C THR A 143 -1.41 -2.35 -13.10
N GLN A 144 -1.65 -3.65 -12.97
CA GLN A 144 -2.78 -4.18 -12.19
C GLN A 144 -2.38 -4.79 -10.86
N ASP A 145 -1.10 -5.13 -10.66
CA ASP A 145 -0.61 -5.76 -9.43
C ASP A 145 0.36 -4.85 -8.66
N TRP A 146 0.22 -4.86 -7.33
CA TRP A 146 1.02 -4.05 -6.42
C TRP A 146 2.51 -4.37 -6.45
N PRO A 147 2.96 -5.64 -6.47
CA PRO A 147 4.38 -5.94 -6.52
C PRO A 147 5.06 -5.35 -7.77
N THR A 148 4.45 -5.49 -8.95
CA THR A 148 4.99 -4.89 -10.18
C THR A 148 5.04 -3.38 -10.09
N PHE A 149 3.97 -2.72 -9.63
CA PHE A 149 3.96 -1.27 -9.47
C PHE A 149 5.10 -0.80 -8.56
N LEU A 150 5.28 -1.43 -7.40
CA LEU A 150 6.31 -1.05 -6.43
C LEU A 150 7.72 -1.34 -6.96
N ILE A 151 7.92 -2.45 -7.68
CA ILE A 151 9.21 -2.76 -8.32
C ILE A 151 9.55 -1.72 -9.38
N ASP A 152 8.57 -1.25 -10.17
CA ASP A 152 8.80 -0.20 -11.16
C ASP A 152 9.24 1.10 -10.49
N GLN A 153 8.53 1.54 -9.44
CA GLN A 153 8.90 2.74 -8.68
C GLN A 153 10.27 2.59 -7.99
N LEU A 154 10.55 1.41 -7.43
CA LEU A 154 11.80 1.13 -6.73
C LEU A 154 12.99 1.07 -7.70
N TYR A 155 12.77 0.56 -8.92
CA TYR A 155 13.76 0.59 -9.98
C TYR A 155 14.14 2.02 -10.36
N ASP A 156 13.16 2.91 -10.50
CA ASP A 156 13.41 4.31 -10.83
C ASP A 156 14.20 5.01 -9.70
N GLU A 157 13.86 4.72 -8.43
CA GLU A 157 14.62 5.22 -7.28
C GLU A 157 16.06 4.66 -7.26
N GLY A 158 16.24 3.37 -7.56
CA GLY A 158 17.55 2.74 -7.73
C GLY A 158 18.39 3.39 -8.83
N ALA A 159 17.79 3.59 -10.00
CA ALA A 159 18.44 4.21 -11.15
C ALA A 159 18.88 5.66 -10.86
N LYS A 160 18.03 6.43 -10.17
CA LYS A 160 18.33 7.79 -9.74
C LYS A 160 19.62 7.85 -8.90
N HIS A 161 19.72 7.08 -7.82
CA HIS A 161 20.91 7.07 -6.97
C HIS A 161 22.13 6.51 -7.69
N LEU A 162 21.96 5.44 -8.46
CA LEU A 162 23.06 4.83 -9.22
C LEU A 162 23.67 5.82 -10.23
N SER A 163 22.84 6.63 -10.89
CA SER A 163 23.30 7.65 -11.85
C SER A 163 24.12 8.78 -11.21
N GLN A 164 23.95 9.00 -9.91
CA GLN A 164 24.68 10.02 -9.14
C GLN A 164 26.00 9.49 -8.57
N GLY A 165 26.29 8.20 -8.74
CA GLY A 165 27.53 7.55 -8.35
C GLY A 165 27.48 6.88 -6.98
N ARG A 166 28.56 6.15 -6.66
CA ARG A 166 28.72 5.33 -5.44
C ARG A 166 28.37 6.09 -4.17
N ASP A 167 28.90 7.30 -4.03
CA ASP A 167 28.69 8.19 -2.89
C ASP A 167 27.21 8.47 -2.60
N ALA A 168 26.39 8.64 -3.64
CA ALA A 168 24.95 8.82 -3.49
C ALA A 168 24.28 7.53 -3.03
N VAL A 169 24.68 6.39 -3.61
CA VAL A 169 24.18 5.06 -3.20
C VAL A 169 24.50 4.78 -1.73
N GLU A 170 25.75 4.98 -1.29
CA GLU A 170 26.20 4.71 0.10
C GLU A 170 25.52 5.62 1.13
N ARG A 171 25.26 6.90 0.79
CA ARG A 171 24.57 7.84 1.69
C ARG A 171 23.05 7.65 1.69
N SER A 172 22.50 7.03 0.66
CA SER A 172 21.08 6.70 0.57
C SER A 172 20.72 5.46 1.39
N GLN A 173 19.43 5.13 1.45
CA GLN A 173 18.94 3.85 1.98
C GLN A 173 18.55 2.88 0.85
N VAL A 174 18.93 3.15 -0.41
CA VAL A 174 18.35 2.48 -1.57
C VAL A 174 18.61 0.97 -1.59
N ILE A 175 19.83 0.52 -1.26
CA ILE A 175 20.16 -0.92 -1.16
C ILE A 175 19.28 -1.61 -0.10
N ASN A 176 19.04 -0.93 1.03
CA ASN A 176 18.18 -1.44 2.09
C ASN A 176 16.72 -1.56 1.65
N LEU A 177 16.24 -0.67 0.78
CA LEU A 177 14.89 -0.76 0.21
C LEU A 177 14.74 -2.00 -0.68
N PHE A 178 15.70 -2.25 -1.58
CA PHE A 178 15.71 -3.46 -2.40
C PHE A 178 15.77 -4.72 -1.56
N THR A 179 16.63 -4.75 -0.55
CA THR A 179 16.77 -5.90 0.36
C THR A 179 15.48 -6.16 1.15
N GLN A 180 14.83 -5.11 1.68
CA GLN A 180 13.55 -5.24 2.38
C GLN A 180 12.44 -5.75 1.46
N PHE A 181 12.35 -5.23 0.24
CA PHE A 181 11.31 -5.66 -0.69
C PHE A 181 11.51 -7.11 -1.15
N ILE A 182 12.76 -7.53 -1.40
CA ILE A 182 13.12 -8.93 -1.68
C ILE A 182 12.73 -9.82 -0.50
N HIS A 183 13.02 -9.39 0.73
CA HIS A 183 12.61 -10.13 1.92
C HIS A 183 11.08 -10.27 2.04
N LEU A 184 10.31 -9.24 1.71
CA LEU A 184 8.83 -9.33 1.68
C LEU A 184 8.36 -10.33 0.62
N LEU A 185 8.94 -10.30 -0.59
CA LEU A 185 8.63 -11.26 -1.66
C LEU A 185 8.88 -12.70 -1.21
N ASP A 186 10.04 -12.96 -0.62
CA ASP A 186 10.43 -14.29 -0.15
C ASP A 186 9.58 -14.72 1.06
N THR A 187 9.28 -13.81 2.00
CA THR A 187 8.47 -14.11 3.20
C THR A 187 7.04 -14.49 2.84
N HIS A 188 6.43 -13.75 1.91
CA HIS A 188 5.05 -13.98 1.50
C HIS A 188 4.89 -14.85 0.26
N GLN A 189 6.00 -15.34 -0.32
CA GLN A 189 6.02 -16.22 -1.48
C GLN A 189 5.26 -15.64 -2.70
N TRP A 190 5.35 -14.33 -2.90
CA TRP A 190 4.69 -13.66 -4.02
C TRP A 190 5.36 -14.06 -5.34
N ARG A 191 4.55 -14.46 -6.33
CA ARG A 191 5.04 -14.80 -7.66
C ARG A 191 5.16 -13.53 -8.50
N LEU A 192 6.32 -13.34 -9.10
CA LEU A 192 6.57 -12.29 -10.09
C LEU A 192 6.68 -12.91 -11.47
N SER A 193 6.36 -12.14 -12.50
CA SER A 193 6.74 -12.51 -13.86
C SER A 193 8.27 -12.49 -14.00
N GLU A 194 8.78 -13.27 -14.95
CA GLU A 194 10.22 -13.32 -15.30
C GLU A 194 10.80 -11.93 -15.55
N LEU A 195 10.07 -11.10 -16.31
CA LEU A 195 10.48 -9.73 -16.63
C LEU A 195 10.64 -8.86 -15.38
N ILE A 196 9.64 -8.86 -14.51
CA ILE A 196 9.60 -8.01 -13.32
C ILE A 196 10.58 -8.50 -12.24
N GLY A 197 10.66 -9.82 -12.03
CA GLY A 197 11.67 -10.41 -11.16
C GLY A 197 13.08 -10.10 -11.65
N GLY A 198 13.35 -10.30 -12.94
CA GLY A 198 14.62 -9.94 -13.57
C GLY A 198 14.99 -8.47 -13.37
N LYS A 199 14.03 -7.56 -13.54
CA LYS A 199 14.20 -6.11 -13.32
C LYS A 199 14.62 -5.79 -11.88
N LEU A 200 13.91 -6.35 -10.89
CA LEU A 200 14.21 -6.15 -9.47
C LEU A 200 15.63 -6.61 -9.11
N TYR A 201 15.95 -7.87 -9.40
CA TYR A 201 17.24 -8.44 -9.01
C TYR A 201 18.41 -7.83 -9.80
N ALA A 202 18.20 -7.43 -11.06
CA ALA A 202 19.24 -6.75 -11.83
C ALA A 202 19.61 -5.38 -11.24
N MET A 203 18.62 -4.59 -10.80
CA MET A 203 18.91 -3.31 -10.15
C MET A 203 19.56 -3.49 -8.79
N ALA A 204 19.09 -4.44 -7.97
CA ALA A 204 19.74 -4.79 -6.70
C ALA A 204 21.22 -5.17 -6.91
N ALA A 205 21.50 -5.99 -7.93
CA ALA A 205 22.87 -6.38 -8.28
C ALA A 205 23.75 -5.20 -8.69
N LYS A 206 23.24 -4.26 -9.50
CA LYS A 206 23.97 -3.06 -9.92
C LYS A 206 24.26 -2.12 -8.76
N LEU A 207 23.31 -1.95 -7.85
CA LEU A 207 23.50 -1.13 -6.65
C LEU A 207 24.59 -1.73 -5.74
N GLU A 208 24.53 -3.02 -5.47
CA GLU A 208 25.55 -3.72 -4.67
C GLU A 208 26.93 -3.69 -5.32
N GLN A 209 26.99 -3.85 -6.66
CA GLN A 209 28.25 -3.72 -7.39
C GLN A 209 28.85 -2.31 -7.26
N SER A 210 28.01 -1.27 -7.32
CA SER A 210 28.46 0.13 -7.25
C SER A 210 29.17 0.48 -5.94
N VAL A 211 28.86 -0.26 -4.87
CA VAL A 211 29.50 -0.13 -3.54
C VAL A 211 30.50 -1.25 -3.26
N PHE A 212 30.93 -1.97 -4.31
CA PHE A 212 31.90 -3.08 -4.25
C PHE A 212 31.48 -4.27 -3.38
N ASN A 213 30.18 -4.43 -3.10
CA ASN A 213 29.66 -5.62 -2.45
C ASN A 213 29.48 -6.75 -3.48
N LEU A 214 30.61 -7.29 -3.93
CA LEU A 214 30.66 -8.26 -5.03
C LEU A 214 29.91 -9.57 -4.72
N GLY A 215 29.83 -9.97 -3.45
CA GLY A 215 29.10 -11.16 -3.03
C GLY A 215 27.59 -11.05 -3.26
N ASN A 216 26.97 -9.96 -2.81
CA ASN A 216 25.55 -9.70 -3.04
C ASN A 216 25.28 -9.38 -4.50
N ALA A 217 26.15 -8.61 -5.15
CA ALA A 217 26.04 -8.29 -6.57
C ALA A 217 26.00 -9.56 -7.44
N TYR A 218 26.89 -10.52 -7.17
CA TYR A 218 26.86 -11.83 -7.83
C TYR A 218 25.57 -12.59 -7.54
N THR A 219 25.16 -12.66 -6.26
CA THR A 219 23.96 -13.41 -5.85
C THR A 219 22.70 -12.89 -6.53
N TYR A 220 22.46 -11.58 -6.48
CA TYR A 220 21.29 -10.98 -7.13
C TYR A 220 21.42 -11.02 -8.66
N GLY A 221 22.61 -10.81 -9.22
CA GLY A 221 22.80 -10.83 -10.67
C GLY A 221 22.57 -12.22 -11.28
N THR A 222 22.98 -13.28 -10.59
CA THR A 222 22.68 -14.67 -10.98
C THR A 222 21.18 -14.94 -10.92
N LYS A 223 20.49 -14.53 -9.85
CA LYS A 223 19.02 -14.66 -9.73
C LYS A 223 18.30 -13.89 -10.84
N ALA A 224 18.75 -12.68 -11.16
CA ALA A 224 18.23 -11.88 -12.26
C ALA A 224 18.36 -12.59 -13.61
N THR A 225 19.56 -13.12 -13.90
CA THR A 225 19.85 -13.81 -15.18
C THR A 225 19.10 -15.13 -15.29
N ALA A 226 18.91 -15.85 -14.19
CA ALA A 226 18.12 -17.08 -14.16
C ALA A 226 16.63 -16.84 -14.38
N LEU A 227 16.09 -15.73 -13.87
CA LEU A 227 14.69 -15.33 -14.11
C LEU A 227 14.48 -14.77 -15.51
N ASN A 228 15.43 -13.99 -16.02
CA ASN A 228 15.36 -13.34 -17.31
C ASN A 228 16.78 -13.13 -17.86
N ASP A 229 17.14 -13.91 -18.88
CA ASP A 229 18.47 -13.85 -19.51
C ASP A 229 18.76 -12.49 -20.18
N LYS A 230 17.71 -11.71 -20.48
CA LYS A 230 17.75 -10.34 -21.02
C LYS A 230 17.72 -9.25 -19.96
N ALA A 231 17.86 -9.58 -18.67
CA ALA A 231 17.91 -8.60 -17.58
C ALA A 231 19.15 -7.66 -17.62
N GLY A 232 20.11 -7.92 -18.51
CA GLY A 232 21.19 -6.99 -18.83
C GLY A 232 22.36 -6.98 -17.84
N VAL A 233 22.48 -7.99 -16.98
CA VAL A 233 23.55 -8.11 -15.98
C VAL A 233 24.48 -9.31 -16.22
N LYS A 234 24.28 -10.06 -17.30
CA LYS A 234 25.02 -11.29 -17.59
C LYS A 234 26.54 -11.10 -17.63
N LYS A 235 27.02 -10.09 -18.36
CA LYS A 235 28.45 -9.76 -18.46
C LYS A 235 29.03 -9.37 -17.09
N MET A 236 28.32 -8.50 -16.37
CA MET A 236 28.68 -8.04 -15.03
C MET A 236 28.85 -9.22 -14.06
N VAL A 237 27.93 -10.19 -14.08
CA VAL A 237 28.01 -11.38 -13.21
C VAL A 237 29.24 -12.22 -13.52
N ARG A 238 29.59 -12.45 -14.80
CA ARG A 238 30.80 -13.19 -15.18
C ARG A 238 32.08 -12.51 -14.71
N GLU A 239 32.16 -11.19 -14.86
CA GLU A 239 33.32 -10.40 -14.42
C GLU A 239 33.47 -10.45 -12.89
N ILE A 240 32.35 -10.33 -12.17
CA ILE A 240 32.34 -10.48 -10.72
C ILE A 240 32.78 -11.89 -10.32
N ALA A 241 32.23 -12.93 -10.95
CA ALA A 241 32.56 -14.34 -10.67
C ALA A 241 34.06 -14.60 -10.76
N ASN A 242 34.70 -14.14 -11.83
CA ASN A 242 36.15 -14.21 -12.00
C ASN A 242 36.89 -13.47 -10.89
N THR A 243 36.42 -12.28 -10.52
CA THR A 243 37.04 -11.45 -9.48
C THR A 243 36.98 -12.10 -8.09
N ILE A 244 35.87 -12.77 -7.76
CA ILE A 244 35.68 -13.42 -6.45
C ILE A 244 36.02 -14.92 -6.45
N GLY A 245 36.56 -15.46 -7.55
CA GLY A 245 36.94 -16.87 -7.68
C GLY A 245 35.78 -17.86 -7.64
N LYS A 246 34.60 -17.48 -8.17
CA LYS A 246 33.45 -18.38 -8.33
C LYS A 246 33.33 -18.87 -9.76
N GLU A 247 33.05 -20.16 -9.92
CA GLU A 247 32.63 -20.73 -11.21
C GLU A 247 31.23 -20.20 -11.58
N THR A 248 30.98 -20.00 -12.88
CA THR A 248 29.69 -19.52 -13.39
C THR A 248 29.41 -20.12 -14.76
N ASP A 249 28.22 -20.72 -14.92
CA ASP A 249 27.76 -21.32 -16.19
C ASP A 249 27.04 -20.32 -17.09
N LEU A 250 26.84 -19.09 -16.62
CA LEU A 250 26.18 -18.01 -17.36
C LEU A 250 26.94 -17.69 -18.64
#